data_AF-A0A965RCD0-F1
#
_entry.id   AF-A0A965RCD0-F1
#
_cell.length_a   1.000
_cell.length_b   1.000
_cell.length_c   1.000
_cell.angle_alpha   90.00
_cell.angle_beta   90.00
_cell.angle_gamma   90.00
#
_symmetry.space_group_name_H-M   'P 1'
#
loop_
_entity.id
_entity.type
_entity.pdbx_description
1 polymer ?
#
loop_
_entity_poly.entity_id
_entity_poly.type
_entity_poly.pdbx_seq_one_letter_code
_entity_poly.pdbx_strand_id
1 'polypeptide(L)'
;NVVGLFGAQLIGVQLMGVDPGAFWSQMQGAVELNDVNEGIVKSVCFGVACSLVAVHEGFTARPTAQGVGLATTRTVVISSVLTLLLDYMLTAAFLGR
;
A
#
# COMPACT_ATOMS: atom_id res chain seq x y z
N ASN A 1 1.75 6.42 -5.34
CA ASN A 1 0.79 6.93 -6.36
C ASN A 1 1.43 7.97 -7.28
N VAL A 2 1.77 9.17 -6.80
CA VAL A 2 2.28 10.28 -7.66
C VAL A 2 3.50 9.90 -8.50
N VAL A 3 4.54 9.30 -7.91
CA VAL A 3 5.75 8.89 -8.65
C VAL A 3 5.43 7.82 -9.71
N GLY A 4 4.51 6.90 -9.42
CA GLY A 4 4.05 5.90 -10.39
C GLY A 4 3.30 6.52 -11.57
N LEU A 5 2.49 7.55 -11.32
CA LEU A 5 1.80 8.32 -12.35
C LEU A 5 2.77 9.00 -13.31
N PHE A 6 3.79 9.66 -12.76
CA PHE A 6 4.84 10.30 -13.55
C PHE A 6 5.68 9.28 -14.32
N GLY A 7 5.97 8.12 -13.72
CA GLY A 7 6.64 7.01 -14.41
C GLY A 7 5.83 6.48 -15.61
N ALA A 8 4.52 6.33 -15.43
CA ALA A 8 3.61 5.92 -16.52
C ALA A 8 3.54 6.99 -17.62
N GLN A 9 3.48 8.28 -17.26
CA GLN A 9 3.52 9.38 -18.22
C GLN A 9 4.87 9.43 -18.97
N LEU A 10 5.98 9.24 -18.28
CA LEU A 10 7.32 9.20 -18.89
C LEU A 10 7.40 8.13 -19.97
N ILE A 11 6.98 6.91 -19.66
CA ILE A 11 7.03 5.78 -20.60
C ILE A 11 5.98 5.94 -21.72
N GLY A 12 4.73 6.23 -21.36
CA GLY A 12 3.63 6.32 -22.32
C GLY A 12 3.78 7.48 -23.31
N VAL A 13 4.11 8.67 -22.81
CA VAL A 13 4.20 9.87 -23.65
C VAL A 13 5.58 10.01 -24.29
N GLN A 14 6.67 9.92 -23.50
CA GLN A 14 8.01 10.26 -24.01
C GLN A 14 8.67 9.10 -24.76
N LEU A 15 8.43 7.85 -24.37
CA LEU A 15 9.01 6.69 -25.06
C LEU A 15 8.09 6.12 -26.15
N MET A 16 6.79 5.95 -25.86
CA MET A 16 5.85 5.35 -26.81
C MET A 16 5.17 6.38 -27.74
N GLY A 17 5.35 7.68 -27.51
CA GLY A 17 4.82 8.74 -28.37
C GLY A 17 3.30 8.91 -28.30
N VAL A 18 2.65 8.49 -27.21
CA VAL A 18 1.22 8.74 -26.98
C VAL A 18 0.98 10.24 -26.81
N ASP A 19 -0.11 10.74 -27.39
CA ASP A 19 -0.50 12.14 -27.23
C ASP A 19 -0.72 12.48 -25.73
N PRO A 20 -0.05 13.53 -25.20
CA PRO A 20 -0.19 13.91 -23.80
C PRO A 20 -1.64 14.27 -23.43
N GLY A 21 -2.38 14.93 -24.33
CA GLY A 21 -3.76 15.32 -24.10
C GLY A 21 -4.68 14.11 -23.96
N ALA A 22 -4.53 13.13 -24.86
CA ALA A 22 -5.25 11.87 -24.80
C ALA A 22 -4.92 11.08 -23.52
N PHE A 23 -3.64 11.02 -23.12
CA PHE A 23 -3.21 10.34 -21.89
C PHE A 23 -3.87 10.93 -20.65
N TRP A 24 -3.83 12.25 -20.48
CA TRP A 24 -4.42 12.92 -19.32
C TRP A 24 -5.95 12.89 -19.33
N SER A 25 -6.58 13.01 -20.51
CA SER A 25 -8.04 12.91 -20.64
C SER A 25 -8.57 11.53 -20.25
N GLN A 26 -7.93 10.46 -20.76
CA GLN A 26 -8.31 9.08 -20.41
C GLN A 26 -8.08 8.79 -18.93
N MET A 27 -7.00 9.32 -18.35
CA MET A 27 -6.70 9.16 -16.93
C MET A 27 -7.74 9.85 -16.03
N GLN A 28 -8.16 11.07 -16.38
CA GLN A 28 -9.21 11.78 -15.65
C GLN A 28 -10.58 11.11 -15.80
N GLY A 29 -10.86 10.51 -16.96
CA GLY A 29 -12.09 9.76 -17.20
C GLY A 29 -12.13 8.38 -16.52
N ALA A 30 -10.97 7.81 -16.19
CA ALA A 30 -10.86 6.49 -15.58
C ALA A 30 -10.73 6.50 -14.05
N VAL A 31 -10.27 7.62 -13.46
CA VAL A 31 -10.06 7.72 -12.01
C VAL A 31 -11.23 8.46 -11.38
N GLU A 32 -11.94 7.77 -10.49
CA GLU A 32 -12.99 8.37 -9.68
C GLU A 32 -12.45 8.84 -8.33
N LEU A 33 -13.12 9.82 -7.71
CA LEU A 33 -12.78 10.28 -6.36
C LEU A 33 -12.88 9.14 -5.32
N ASN A 34 -13.72 8.13 -5.59
CA ASN A 34 -13.84 6.96 -4.75
C ASN A 34 -12.54 6.13 -4.72
N ASP A 35 -11.86 5.96 -5.86
CA ASP A 35 -10.59 5.22 -5.94
C ASP A 35 -9.50 5.83 -5.05
N VAL A 36 -9.47 7.16 -4.97
CA VAL A 36 -8.54 7.90 -4.11
C VAL A 36 -8.89 7.67 -2.64
N ASN A 37 -10.17 7.72 -2.29
CA ASN A 37 -10.63 7.52 -0.91
C ASN A 37 -10.35 6.09 -0.42
N GLU A 38 -10.58 5.08 -1.27
CA GLU A 38 -10.22 3.68 -0.99
C GLU A 38 -8.72 3.54 -0.68
N GLY A 39 -7.86 4.17 -1.48
CA GLY A 39 -6.42 4.18 -1.25
C GLY A 39 -6.03 4.81 0.09
N ILE A 40 -6.68 5.91 0.48
CA ILE A 40 -6.42 6.58 1.77
C ILE A 40 -6.84 5.68 2.93
N VAL A 41 -8.08 5.16 2.92
CA VAL A 41 -8.60 4.29 4.00
C VAL A 41 -7.72 3.06 4.17
N LYS A 42 -7.36 2.38 3.07
CA LYS A 42 -6.45 1.22 3.11
C LYS A 42 -5.09 1.57 3.72
N SER A 43 -4.49 2.70 3.30
CA SER A 43 -3.18 3.12 3.80
C SER A 43 -3.17 3.39 5.31
N VAL A 44 -4.24 3.99 5.85
CA VAL A 44 -4.40 4.22 7.29
C VAL A 44 -4.55 2.90 8.04
N CYS A 45 -5.39 1.99 7.56
CA CYS A 45 -5.58 0.67 8.15
C CYS A 45 -4.27 -0.13 8.19
N PHE A 46 -3.50 -0.14 7.10
CA PHE A 46 -2.21 -0.83 7.04
C PHE A 46 -1.19 -0.21 7.99
N GLY A 47 -1.13 1.13 8.07
CA GLY A 47 -0.23 1.83 8.99
C GLY A 47 -0.53 1.50 10.45
N VAL A 48 -1.80 1.49 10.85
CA VAL A 48 -2.23 1.12 12.21
C VAL A 48 -1.90 -0.34 12.50
N ALA A 49 -2.22 -1.26 11.59
CA ALA A 49 -1.94 -2.68 11.78
C ALA A 49 -0.44 -2.98 11.93
N CYS A 50 0.39 -2.43 11.03
CA CYS A 50 1.84 -2.62 11.07
C CYS A 50 2.48 -2.02 12.33
N SER A 51 2.04 -0.82 12.75
CA SER A 51 2.57 -0.18 13.97
C SER A 51 2.20 -0.94 15.23
N LEU A 52 0.98 -1.46 15.34
CA LEU A 52 0.56 -2.30 16.48
C LEU A 52 1.38 -3.59 16.56
N VAL A 53 1.59 -4.28 15.42
CA VAL A 53 2.43 -5.48 15.38
C VAL A 53 3.88 -5.16 15.78
N ALA A 54 4.44 -4.07 15.27
CA ALA A 54 5.80 -3.65 15.60
C ALA A 54 5.98 -3.34 17.10
N VAL A 55 5.03 -2.63 17.71
CA VAL A 55 5.07 -2.34 19.16
C VAL A 55 4.90 -3.61 19.97
N HIS A 56 4.03 -4.53 19.56
CA HIS A 56 3.80 -5.79 20.27
C HIS A 56 5.03 -6.71 20.25
N GLU A 57 5.61 -6.93 19.08
CA GLU A 57 6.83 -7.75 18.94
C GLU A 57 8.03 -7.08 19.60
N GLY A 58 8.14 -5.76 19.52
CA GLY A 58 9.19 -4.98 20.19
C GLY A 58 9.11 -5.06 21.71
N PHE A 59 7.91 -4.98 22.29
CA PHE A 59 7.70 -5.06 23.73
C PHE A 59 7.92 -6.48 24.29
N THR A 60 7.60 -7.51 23.51
CA THR A 60 7.73 -8.92 23.92
C THR A 60 9.13 -9.49 23.62
N ALA A 61 9.99 -8.70 22.96
CA ALA A 61 11.34 -9.14 22.60
C ALA A 61 12.18 -9.45 23.84
N ARG A 62 12.95 -10.55 23.77
CA ARG A 62 13.94 -10.85 24.81
C ARG A 62 15.04 -9.78 24.77
N PRO A 63 15.52 -9.29 25.93
CA PRO A 63 16.57 -8.26 26.01
C PRO A 63 17.95 -8.85 25.71
N THR A 64 18.09 -9.44 24.52
CA THR A 64 19.33 -9.98 23.97
C THR A 64 19.43 -9.58 22.51
N ALA A 65 20.64 -9.38 21.99
CA ALA A 65 20.83 -8.99 20.59
C ALA A 65 20.19 -9.98 19.60
N GLN A 66 20.30 -11.28 19.88
CA GLN A 66 19.65 -12.32 19.08
C GLN A 66 18.12 -12.29 19.19
N GLY A 67 17.58 -11.96 20.38
CA GLY A 67 16.15 -11.82 20.61
C GLY A 67 15.52 -10.69 19.80
N VAL A 68 16.20 -9.54 19.70
CA VAL A 68 15.75 -8.40 18.90
C VAL A 68 15.77 -8.72 17.39
N GLY A 69 16.81 -9.41 16.92
CA GLY A 69 16.88 -9.86 15.53
C GLY A 69 15.72 -10.79 15.16
N LEU A 70 15.42 -11.77 16.01
CA LEU A 70 14.29 -12.68 15.81
C LEU A 70 12.93 -11.95 15.86
N ALA A 71 12.75 -11.02 16.80
CA ALA A 71 11.53 -10.21 16.91
C ALA A 71 11.30 -9.35 15.66
N THR A 72 12.37 -8.79 15.09
CA THR A 72 12.29 -7.99 13.85
C THR A 72 11.83 -8.84 12.66
N THR A 73 12.41 -10.03 12.47
CA THR A 73 11.99 -10.95 11.39
C THR A 73 10.53 -11.38 11.58
N ARG A 74 10.14 -11.69 12.81
CA ARG A 74 8.75 -12.06 13.13
C ARG A 74 7.78 -10.91 12.86
N THR A 75 8.15 -9.68 13.21
CA THR A 75 7.39 -8.47 12.91
C THR A 75 7.11 -8.35 11.42
N VAL A 76 8.13 -8.44 10.57
CA VAL A 76 7.99 -8.29 9.11
C VAL A 76 7.09 -9.36 8.51
N VAL A 77 7.24 -10.62 8.94
CA VAL A 77 6.40 -11.72 8.44
C VAL A 77 4.93 -11.52 8.85
N ILE A 78 4.68 -11.22 10.12
CA ILE A 78 3.32 -11.02 10.63
C ILE A 78 2.68 -9.79 9.98
N SER A 79 3.39 -8.67 9.90
CA SER A 79 2.87 -7.45 9.28
C SER A 79 2.56 -7.63 7.80
N SER A 80 3.37 -8.41 7.07
CA SER A 80 3.14 -8.69 5.65
C SER A 80 1.88 -9.53 5.43
N VAL A 81 1.72 -10.63 6.18
CA VAL A 81 0.54 -11.48 6.10
C VAL A 81 -0.73 -10.74 6.53
N LEU A 82 -0.64 -9.96 7.61
CA LEU A 82 -1.75 -9.16 8.10
C LEU A 82 -2.19 -8.08 7.09
N THR A 83 -1.23 -7.42 6.44
CA THR A 83 -1.52 -6.42 5.39
C THR A 83 -2.24 -7.06 4.21
N LEU A 84 -1.81 -8.25 3.76
CA LEU A 84 -2.49 -8.98 2.68
C LEU A 84 -3.92 -9.38 3.06
N LEU A 85 -4.11 -9.87 4.30
CA LEU A 85 -5.43 -10.24 4.79
C LEU A 85 -6.36 -9.02 4.91
N LEU A 86 -5.84 -7.91 5.44
CA LEU A 86 -6.58 -6.65 5.53
C LEU A 86 -6.92 -6.09 4.15
N ASP A 87 -6.03 -6.20 3.18
CA ASP A 87 -6.30 -5.76 1.80
C ASP A 87 -7.46 -6.56 1.18
N TYR A 88 -7.45 -7.88 1.34
CA TYR A 88 -8.56 -8.72 0.88
C TYR A 88 -9.88 -8.33 1.57
N MET A 89 -9.88 -8.19 2.89
CA MET A 89 -11.08 -7.82 3.65
C MET A 89 -11.63 -6.45 3.26
N LEU A 90 -10.76 -5.44 3.14
CA LEU A 90 -11.16 -4.09 2.75
C LEU A 90 -11.66 -4.08 1.31
N THR A 91 -10.95 -4.71 0.38
CA THR A 91 -11.39 -4.80 -1.03
C THR A 91 -12.73 -5.51 -1.16
N ALA A 92 -12.94 -6.62 -0.44
CA ALA A 92 -14.22 -7.31 -0.41
C ALA A 92 -15.34 -6.44 0.18
N ALA A 93 -15.05 -5.56 1.14
CA ALA A 93 -16.03 -4.63 1.69
C ALA A 93 -16.37 -3.46 0.76
N PHE A 94 -15.40 -2.98 -0.04
CA PHE A 94 -15.60 -1.91 -1.02
C PHE A 94 -16.30 -2.41 -2.30
N LEU A 95 -15.86 -3.55 -2.86
CA LEU A 95 -16.43 -4.14 -4.10
C LEU A 95 -17.58 -5.12 -3.86
N GLY A 96 -17.75 -5.65 -2.64
CA GLY A 96 -18.79 -6.62 -2.31
C GLY A 96 -20.14 -5.99 -1.94
N ARG A 97 -20.30 -4.69 -2.18
CA ARG A 97 -21.58 -3.98 -2.21
C ARG A 97 -21.92 -3.68 -3.67
#